data_AF-A0A1F9BHC0-F1
#
_entry.id   AF-A0A1F9BHC0-F1
#
_cell.length_a   1.000
_cell.length_b   1.000
_cell.length_c   1.000
_cell.angle_alpha   90.00
_cell.angle_beta   90.00
_cell.angle_gamma   90.00
#
_symmetry.space_group_name_H-M   'P 1'
#
loop_
_entity.id
_entity.type
_entity.pdbx_description
1 polymer ?
#
loop_
_entity_poly.entity_id
_entity_poly.type
_entity_poly.pdbx_seq_one_letter_code
_entity_poly.pdbx_strand_id
1 'polypeptide(L)'
;MDIRYQVFVSSTYEDLIKERLEVMQALLELDCIPCGMEYFPAANEDTWTFIKNLIDVCDYYVVIIGGKYGSEDTEGKSYTRKEYEYALSKGIPTIGFIRRDLSSLPSEKKEKEPGKIQKLDEFIALVKSKLCKDWSDASELGGYVSRSLTQLFKNTPRTGWIRADRASNEDTLNEINILRKEKEKLEALLQDYEGKTKYEIKNLASLNEEYNVTGTYYGQYGIKKPWSKKLSWGTIFEIIAPFMLEKQMNEDGVHKIFTETLINRSGLLDEQVLQTIKIQLVALVLIKVEYLPTIAKGGIALFWSLTPKGEALMFEKRTIKAKTPIVKG
;
A
#
# COMPACT_ATOMS: atom_id res chain seq x y z
N MET A 1 -8.45 -20.55 1.58
CA MET A 1 -8.43 -20.55 3.06
C MET A 1 -9.69 -21.24 3.53
N ASP A 2 -9.59 -22.04 4.59
CA ASP A 2 -10.73 -22.71 5.22
C ASP A 2 -11.39 -21.72 6.19
N ILE A 3 -12.33 -20.93 5.68
CA ILE A 3 -13.00 -19.85 6.41
C ILE A 3 -14.29 -20.41 7.01
N ARG A 4 -14.46 -20.23 8.31
CA ARG A 4 -15.70 -20.57 9.01
C ARG A 4 -16.51 -19.31 9.26
N TYR A 5 -17.82 -19.35 9.03
CA TYR A 5 -18.67 -18.19 9.25
C TYR A 5 -19.45 -18.30 10.55
N GLN A 6 -19.56 -17.20 11.28
CA GLN A 6 -20.42 -17.11 12.44
C GLN A 6 -21.81 -16.62 12.03
N VAL A 7 -22.84 -17.38 12.39
CA VAL A 7 -24.22 -17.13 11.93
C VAL A 7 -25.13 -16.92 13.13
N PHE A 8 -25.72 -15.73 13.23
CA PHE A 8 -26.72 -15.44 14.26
C PHE A 8 -28.07 -16.04 13.87
N VAL A 9 -28.66 -16.86 14.72
CA VAL A 9 -29.99 -17.45 14.55
C VAL A 9 -30.96 -16.76 15.50
N SER A 10 -31.85 -15.95 14.93
CA SER A 10 -32.91 -15.24 15.63
C SER A 10 -34.26 -15.92 15.43
N SER A 11 -34.95 -16.20 16.52
CA SER A 11 -36.29 -16.79 16.52
C SER A 11 -36.94 -16.58 17.88
N THR A 12 -38.25 -16.78 17.97
CA THR A 12 -38.87 -17.13 19.25
C THR A 12 -38.37 -18.51 19.72
N TYR A 13 -38.44 -18.78 21.02
CA TYR A 13 -37.86 -20.00 21.59
C TYR A 13 -38.90 -21.11 21.77
N GLU A 14 -39.89 -20.90 22.64
CA GLU A 14 -40.81 -21.95 23.10
C GLU A 14 -41.55 -22.70 21.96
N ASP A 15 -41.95 -22.00 20.91
CA ASP A 15 -42.70 -22.57 19.80
C ASP A 15 -41.84 -23.18 18.69
N LEU A 16 -40.52 -22.92 18.70
CA LEU A 16 -39.59 -23.28 17.61
C LEU A 16 -38.41 -24.14 18.07
N ILE A 17 -38.47 -24.79 19.22
CA ILE A 17 -37.36 -25.60 19.76
C ILE A 17 -36.83 -26.63 18.73
N LYS A 18 -37.73 -27.39 18.09
CA LYS A 18 -37.33 -28.43 17.12
C LYS A 18 -36.71 -27.83 15.87
N GLU A 19 -37.35 -26.78 15.37
CA GLU A 19 -36.95 -26.05 14.19
C GLU A 19 -35.58 -25.37 14.37
N ARG A 20 -35.35 -24.81 15.55
CA ARG A 20 -34.08 -24.17 15.92
C ARG A 20 -32.95 -25.19 16.03
N LEU A 21 -33.19 -26.34 16.67
CA LEU A 21 -32.22 -27.43 16.75
C LEU A 21 -31.77 -27.92 15.36
N GLU A 22 -32.73 -28.12 14.46
CA GLU A 22 -32.44 -28.54 13.08
C GLU A 22 -31.60 -27.49 12.33
N VAL A 23 -31.91 -26.20 12.52
CA VAL A 23 -31.10 -25.11 11.93
C VAL A 23 -29.69 -25.08 12.52
N MET A 24 -29.52 -25.29 13.83
CA MET A 24 -28.19 -25.36 14.43
C MET A 24 -27.39 -26.53 13.88
N GLN A 25 -28.02 -27.71 13.72
CA GLN A 25 -27.38 -28.87 13.12
C GLN A 25 -26.96 -28.59 11.67
N ALA A 26 -27.85 -28.03 10.86
CA ALA A 26 -27.56 -27.63 9.49
C ALA A 26 -26.38 -26.65 9.38
N LEU A 27 -26.27 -25.69 10.32
CA LEU A 27 -25.15 -24.76 10.36
C LEU A 27 -23.83 -25.46 10.70
N LEU A 28 -23.83 -26.40 11.64
CA LEU A 28 -22.65 -27.18 12.00
C LEU A 28 -22.18 -28.07 10.84
N GLU A 29 -23.12 -28.68 10.09
CA GLU A 29 -22.83 -29.47 8.89
C GLU A 29 -22.24 -28.62 7.74
N LEU A 30 -22.45 -27.30 7.77
CA LEU A 30 -21.82 -26.33 6.87
C LEU A 30 -20.51 -25.73 7.41
N ASP A 31 -19.92 -26.30 8.46
CA ASP A 31 -18.72 -25.80 9.16
C ASP A 31 -18.88 -24.35 9.68
N CYS A 32 -20.13 -23.91 9.90
CA CYS A 32 -20.42 -22.60 10.48
C CYS A 32 -20.41 -22.66 12.01
N ILE A 33 -20.27 -21.49 12.63
CA ILE A 33 -20.35 -21.28 14.07
C ILE A 33 -21.73 -20.70 14.37
N PRO A 34 -22.74 -21.52 14.72
CA PRO A 34 -24.06 -21.00 15.10
C PRO A 34 -23.97 -20.16 16.37
N CYS A 35 -24.70 -19.04 16.42
CA CYS A 35 -24.79 -18.16 17.59
C CYS A 35 -26.23 -17.70 17.80
N GLY A 36 -26.60 -17.43 19.05
CA GLY A 36 -27.95 -17.01 19.40
C GLY A 36 -28.18 -17.05 20.90
N MET A 37 -29.44 -17.23 21.31
CA MET A 37 -29.84 -17.22 22.72
C MET A 37 -29.19 -18.32 23.57
N GLU A 38 -28.66 -19.37 22.95
CA GLU A 38 -27.93 -20.46 23.61
C GLU A 38 -26.62 -20.00 24.25
N TYR A 39 -26.07 -18.88 23.79
CA TYR A 39 -24.83 -18.31 24.29
C TYR A 39 -25.04 -17.38 25.49
N PHE A 40 -26.29 -17.13 25.89
CA PHE A 40 -26.60 -16.13 26.91
C PHE A 40 -26.11 -16.63 28.29
N PRO A 41 -25.09 -15.99 28.89
CA PRO A 41 -24.59 -16.39 30.19
C PRO A 41 -25.53 -15.89 31.30
N ALA A 42 -25.35 -16.42 32.51
CA ALA A 42 -25.77 -15.70 33.70
C ALA A 42 -24.81 -14.50 33.89
N ALA A 43 -25.25 -13.29 33.54
CA ALA A 43 -24.43 -12.08 33.60
C ALA A 43 -25.16 -10.90 34.22
N ASN A 44 -24.38 -9.90 34.69
CA ASN A 44 -24.88 -8.64 35.23
C ASN A 44 -25.24 -7.61 34.13
N GLU A 45 -24.90 -7.88 32.87
CA GLU A 45 -25.13 -6.97 31.73
C GLU A 45 -26.59 -7.02 31.26
N ASP A 46 -27.09 -5.91 30.71
CA ASP A 46 -28.42 -5.83 30.11
C ASP A 46 -28.53 -6.76 28.87
N THR A 47 -29.62 -7.54 28.82
CA THR A 47 -29.90 -8.54 27.78
C THR A 47 -29.77 -7.97 26.37
N TRP A 48 -30.27 -6.75 26.13
CA TRP A 48 -30.23 -6.13 24.81
C TRP A 48 -28.81 -5.71 24.42
N THR A 49 -28.01 -5.26 25.38
CA THR A 49 -26.60 -4.91 25.15
C THR A 49 -25.78 -6.14 24.76
N PHE A 50 -25.98 -7.26 25.45
CA PHE A 50 -25.35 -8.53 25.12
C PHE A 50 -25.71 -9.01 23.70
N ILE A 51 -27.00 -8.97 23.35
CA ILE A 51 -27.50 -9.37 22.02
C ILE A 51 -26.85 -8.56 20.91
N LYS A 52 -26.74 -7.24 21.06
CA LYS A 52 -26.08 -6.37 20.05
C LYS A 52 -24.62 -6.75 19.84
N ASN A 53 -23.88 -6.95 20.93
CA ASN A 53 -22.48 -7.35 20.87
C ASN A 53 -22.30 -8.69 20.16
N LEU A 54 -23.21 -9.64 20.40
CA LEU A 54 -23.19 -10.94 19.74
C LEU A 54 -23.53 -10.83 18.24
N ILE A 55 -24.49 -9.99 17.86
CA ILE A 55 -24.80 -9.74 16.44
C ILE A 55 -23.63 -9.07 15.74
N ASP A 56 -22.94 -8.13 16.38
CA ASP A 56 -21.83 -7.37 15.80
C ASP A 56 -20.64 -8.24 15.37
N VAL A 57 -20.44 -9.39 16.01
CA VAL A 57 -19.37 -10.35 15.67
C VAL A 57 -19.81 -11.43 14.67
N CYS A 58 -21.08 -11.43 14.25
CA CYS A 58 -21.58 -12.41 13.29
C CYS A 58 -21.35 -11.98 11.84
N ASP A 59 -21.03 -12.95 10.98
CA ASP A 59 -20.86 -12.74 9.55
C ASP A 59 -22.21 -12.68 8.83
N TYR A 60 -23.15 -13.52 9.24
CA TYR A 60 -24.47 -13.66 8.64
C TYR A 60 -25.57 -13.71 9.70
N TYR A 61 -26.78 -13.40 9.29
CA TYR A 61 -27.93 -13.38 10.17
C TYR A 61 -29.12 -14.14 9.55
N VAL A 62 -29.74 -14.99 10.36
CA VAL A 62 -30.91 -15.80 10.00
C VAL A 62 -32.06 -15.45 10.94
N VAL A 63 -33.21 -15.05 10.40
CA VAL A 63 -34.46 -14.94 11.16
C VAL A 63 -35.41 -16.07 10.80
N ILE A 64 -35.99 -16.70 11.83
CA ILE A 64 -37.02 -17.72 11.69
C ILE A 64 -38.29 -17.19 12.38
N ILE A 65 -39.36 -17.02 11.60
CA ILE A 65 -40.65 -16.56 12.09
C ILE A 65 -41.62 -17.75 12.17
N GLY A 66 -42.12 -17.97 13.39
CA GLY A 66 -43.15 -18.94 13.74
C GLY A 66 -44.50 -18.29 14.04
N GLY A 67 -45.24 -18.85 14.99
CA GLY A 67 -46.61 -18.42 15.32
C GLY A 67 -46.71 -17.42 16.46
N LYS A 68 -45.59 -17.07 17.11
CA LYS A 68 -45.54 -16.12 18.24
C LYS A 68 -44.77 -14.85 17.88
N TYR A 69 -45.16 -13.71 18.47
CA TYR A 69 -44.40 -12.46 18.34
C TYR A 69 -43.15 -12.46 19.24
N GLY A 70 -43.24 -13.15 20.39
CA GLY A 70 -42.18 -13.27 21.38
C GLY A 70 -42.27 -12.25 22.51
N SER A 71 -41.28 -12.28 23.40
CA SER A 71 -41.18 -11.35 24.52
C SER A 71 -40.84 -9.95 24.04
N GLU A 72 -41.53 -8.96 24.59
CA GLU A 72 -41.32 -7.54 24.28
C GLU A 72 -40.40 -6.88 25.30
N ASP A 73 -39.71 -5.84 24.86
CA ASP A 73 -38.99 -4.94 25.74
C ASP A 73 -39.90 -3.84 26.31
N THR A 74 -39.32 -2.90 27.05
CA THR A 74 -40.03 -1.75 27.62
C THR A 74 -40.63 -0.82 26.57
N GLU A 75 -40.19 -0.89 25.31
CA GLU A 75 -40.70 -0.09 24.19
C GLU A 75 -41.82 -0.83 23.43
N GLY A 76 -42.18 -2.05 23.82
CA GLY A 76 -43.23 -2.84 23.18
C GLY A 76 -42.82 -3.43 21.83
N LYS A 77 -41.52 -3.62 21.57
CA LYS A 77 -41.01 -4.37 20.42
C LYS A 77 -40.49 -5.72 20.88
N SER A 78 -40.74 -6.78 20.09
CA SER A 78 -40.18 -8.09 20.42
C SER A 78 -38.66 -8.09 20.25
N TYR A 79 -37.96 -8.84 21.09
CA TYR A 79 -36.50 -8.99 20.97
C TYR A 79 -36.11 -9.46 19.57
N THR A 80 -36.82 -10.45 19.01
CA THR A 80 -36.59 -10.96 17.64
C THR A 80 -36.76 -9.86 16.57
N ARG A 81 -37.77 -8.99 16.68
CA ARG A 81 -37.94 -7.85 15.76
C ARG A 81 -36.80 -6.84 15.93
N LYS A 82 -36.42 -6.53 17.17
CA LYS A 82 -35.29 -5.62 17.46
C LYS A 82 -33.98 -6.16 16.91
N GLU A 83 -33.70 -7.45 17.11
CA GLU A 83 -32.53 -8.15 16.56
C GLU A 83 -32.47 -8.02 15.04
N TYR A 84 -33.59 -8.25 14.36
CA TYR A 84 -33.68 -8.16 12.90
C TYR A 84 -33.42 -6.74 12.40
N GLU A 85 -34.10 -5.75 12.99
CA GLU A 85 -33.89 -4.33 12.66
C GLU A 85 -32.43 -3.90 12.92
N TYR A 86 -31.82 -4.40 13.99
CA TYR A 86 -30.42 -4.12 14.32
C TYR A 86 -29.45 -4.72 13.31
N ALA A 87 -29.60 -6.01 12.96
CA ALA A 87 -28.76 -6.68 11.97
C ALA A 87 -28.82 -5.98 10.60
N LEU A 88 -30.02 -5.53 10.19
CA LEU A 88 -30.19 -4.71 9.00
C LEU A 88 -29.46 -3.38 9.09
N SER A 89 -29.53 -2.69 10.23
CA SER A 89 -28.84 -1.40 10.44
C SER A 89 -27.32 -1.52 10.37
N LYS A 90 -26.76 -2.68 10.74
CA LYS A 90 -25.33 -2.99 10.66
C LYS A 90 -24.89 -3.50 9.28
N GLY A 91 -25.82 -3.67 8.34
CA GLY A 91 -25.53 -4.17 7.00
C GLY A 91 -25.07 -5.63 7.00
N ILE A 92 -25.43 -6.40 8.02
CA ILE A 92 -25.15 -7.84 8.06
C ILE A 92 -26.04 -8.52 7.00
N PRO A 93 -25.51 -9.42 6.16
CA PRO A 93 -26.35 -10.15 5.21
C PRO A 93 -27.38 -11.01 5.96
N THR A 94 -28.64 -10.64 5.81
CA THR A 94 -29.78 -11.22 6.53
C THR A 94 -30.67 -12.03 5.60
N ILE A 95 -31.03 -13.24 6.01
CA ILE A 95 -32.03 -14.09 5.34
C ILE A 95 -33.18 -14.45 6.28
N GLY A 96 -34.39 -14.53 5.73
CA GLY A 96 -35.62 -14.77 6.49
C GLY A 96 -36.37 -16.02 6.07
N PHE A 97 -36.85 -16.77 7.06
CA PHE A 97 -37.64 -17.98 6.89
C PHE A 97 -38.96 -17.84 7.64
N ILE A 98 -40.07 -18.00 6.92
CA ILE A 98 -41.41 -17.73 7.46
C ILE A 98 -42.24 -19.00 7.44
N ARG A 99 -42.94 -19.29 8.52
CA ARG A 99 -43.87 -20.42 8.56
C ARG A 99 -44.98 -20.23 7.52
N ARG A 100 -45.12 -21.19 6.60
CA ARG A 100 -46.06 -21.11 5.46
C ARG A 100 -47.51 -21.00 5.90
N ASP A 101 -47.92 -21.86 6.83
CA ASP A 101 -49.27 -21.90 7.37
C ASP A 101 -49.23 -21.70 8.88
N LEU A 102 -49.50 -20.46 9.29
CA LEU A 102 -49.64 -20.08 10.70
C LEU A 102 -50.99 -20.55 11.26
N SER A 103 -52.01 -20.66 10.42
CA SER A 103 -53.37 -21.05 10.80
C SER A 103 -53.48 -22.53 11.15
N SER A 104 -52.60 -23.38 10.61
CA SER A 104 -52.55 -24.81 10.92
C SER A 104 -51.75 -25.14 12.19
N LEU A 105 -51.10 -24.16 12.83
CA LEU A 105 -50.30 -24.42 14.02
C LEU A 105 -51.19 -24.81 15.23
N PRO A 106 -50.71 -25.70 16.11
CA PRO A 106 -51.35 -25.94 17.41
C PRO A 106 -51.52 -24.65 18.21
N SER A 107 -52.56 -24.58 19.05
CA SER A 107 -52.89 -23.37 19.83
C SER A 107 -51.75 -22.92 20.75
N GLU A 108 -50.91 -23.85 21.21
CA GLU A 108 -49.76 -23.57 22.08
C GLU A 108 -48.62 -22.84 21.33
N LYS A 109 -48.55 -23.04 20.00
CA LYS A 109 -47.55 -22.41 19.11
C LYS A 109 -48.04 -21.12 18.47
N LYS A 110 -49.25 -20.66 18.81
CA LYS A 110 -49.85 -19.44 18.28
C LYS A 110 -49.86 -18.32 19.31
N GLU A 111 -49.70 -17.10 18.82
CA GLU A 111 -49.97 -15.90 19.60
C GLU A 111 -51.46 -15.81 19.94
N LYS A 112 -51.76 -15.47 21.19
CA LYS A 112 -53.14 -15.38 21.70
C LYS A 112 -53.55 -13.93 21.93
N GLU A 113 -52.59 -13.05 22.14
CA GLU A 113 -52.84 -11.65 22.43
C GLU A 113 -53.11 -10.86 21.14
N PRO A 114 -54.30 -10.25 20.96
CA PRO A 114 -54.66 -9.57 19.71
C PRO A 114 -53.66 -8.50 19.27
N GLY A 115 -53.11 -7.73 20.23
CA GLY A 115 -52.09 -6.71 19.95
C GLY A 115 -50.79 -7.30 19.39
N LYS A 116 -50.36 -8.46 19.90
CA LYS A 116 -49.15 -9.14 19.40
C LYS A 116 -49.35 -9.85 18.08
N ILE A 117 -50.57 -10.34 17.80
CA ILE A 117 -50.92 -10.90 16.49
C ILE A 117 -50.70 -9.82 15.41
N GLN A 118 -51.23 -8.61 15.63
CA GLN A 118 -51.03 -7.51 14.68
C GLN A 118 -49.54 -7.15 14.51
N LYS A 119 -48.77 -7.09 15.62
CA LYS A 119 -47.33 -6.81 15.56
C LYS A 119 -46.53 -7.93 14.86
N LEU A 120 -46.96 -9.18 14.98
CA LEU A 120 -46.40 -10.32 14.26
C LEU A 120 -46.66 -10.18 12.76
N ASP A 121 -47.87 -9.83 12.35
CA ASP A 121 -48.22 -9.60 10.94
C ASP A 121 -47.39 -8.47 10.33
N GLU A 122 -47.19 -7.36 11.07
CA GLU A 122 -46.28 -6.28 10.66
C GLU A 122 -44.83 -6.76 10.51
N PHE A 123 -44.36 -7.60 11.43
CA PHE A 123 -43.00 -8.12 11.38
C PHE A 123 -42.82 -9.09 10.20
N ILE A 124 -43.80 -9.95 9.94
CA ILE A 124 -43.84 -10.81 8.75
C ILE A 124 -43.77 -9.96 7.48
N ALA A 125 -44.58 -8.89 7.39
CA ALA A 125 -44.55 -7.98 6.25
C ALA A 125 -43.18 -7.31 6.07
N LEU A 126 -42.54 -6.91 7.18
CA LEU A 126 -41.19 -6.35 7.17
C LEU A 126 -40.16 -7.35 6.63
N VAL A 127 -40.19 -8.62 7.06
CA VAL A 127 -39.27 -9.64 6.56
C VAL A 127 -39.54 -10.00 5.10
N LYS A 128 -40.82 -10.06 4.69
CA LYS A 128 -41.24 -10.29 3.29
C LYS A 128 -40.89 -9.15 2.33
N SER A 129 -40.49 -7.98 2.83
CA SER A 129 -39.96 -6.91 1.97
C SER A 129 -38.67 -7.31 1.24
N LYS A 130 -37.99 -8.37 1.71
CA LYS A 130 -36.83 -9.01 1.05
C LYS A 130 -37.18 -10.44 0.62
N LEU A 131 -36.34 -11.02 -0.24
CA LEU A 131 -36.45 -12.43 -0.62
C LEU A 131 -36.37 -13.34 0.62
N CYS A 132 -37.48 -13.99 0.95
CA CYS A 132 -37.61 -14.95 2.04
C CYS A 132 -38.05 -16.32 1.51
N LYS A 133 -37.97 -17.35 2.36
CA LYS A 133 -38.47 -18.70 2.04
C LYS A 133 -39.52 -19.15 3.04
N ASP A 134 -40.59 -19.75 2.54
CA ASP A 134 -41.65 -20.31 3.36
C ASP A 134 -41.37 -21.79 3.69
N TRP A 135 -41.50 -22.18 4.96
CA TRP A 135 -41.24 -23.54 5.45
C TRP A 135 -42.44 -24.13 6.21
N SER A 136 -42.49 -25.45 6.30
CA SER A 136 -43.63 -26.21 6.86
C SER A 136 -43.26 -27.10 8.04
N ASP A 137 -42.03 -27.57 8.08
CA ASP A 137 -41.49 -28.41 9.15
C ASP A 137 -39.99 -28.14 9.36
N ALA A 138 -39.43 -28.71 10.43
CA ALA A 138 -38.05 -28.50 10.81
C ALA A 138 -37.06 -28.95 9.70
N SER A 139 -37.24 -30.15 9.14
CA SER A 139 -36.32 -30.70 8.14
C SER A 139 -36.32 -29.86 6.86
N GLU A 140 -37.50 -29.42 6.42
CA GLU A 140 -37.61 -28.49 5.28
C GLU A 140 -36.85 -27.18 5.56
N LEU A 141 -36.99 -26.63 6.78
CA LEU A 141 -36.29 -25.42 7.21
C LEU A 141 -34.76 -25.60 7.19
N GLY A 142 -34.22 -26.67 7.80
CA GLY A 142 -32.78 -26.96 7.80
C GLY A 142 -32.21 -27.08 6.38
N GLY A 143 -32.94 -27.77 5.49
CA GLY A 143 -32.57 -27.88 4.08
C GLY A 143 -32.59 -26.53 3.34
N TYR A 144 -33.57 -25.66 3.60
CA TYR A 144 -33.60 -24.32 2.99
C TYR A 144 -32.53 -23.40 3.55
N VAL A 145 -32.26 -23.44 4.86
CA VAL A 145 -31.17 -22.67 5.48
C VAL A 145 -29.85 -23.05 4.84
N SER A 146 -29.56 -24.34 4.73
CA SER A 146 -28.30 -24.84 4.17
C SER A 146 -28.05 -24.34 2.74
N ARG A 147 -29.06 -24.48 1.88
CA ARG A 147 -28.99 -24.04 0.48
C ARG A 147 -28.87 -22.52 0.36
N SER A 148 -29.63 -21.78 1.16
CA SER A 148 -29.66 -20.32 1.10
C SER A 148 -28.33 -19.72 1.57
N LEU A 149 -27.76 -20.24 2.66
CA LEU A 149 -26.47 -19.79 3.17
C LEU A 149 -25.32 -20.16 2.22
N THR A 150 -25.32 -21.37 1.66
CA THR A 150 -24.30 -21.76 0.66
C THR A 150 -24.27 -20.77 -0.52
N GLN A 151 -25.44 -20.31 -0.98
CA GLN A 151 -25.51 -19.30 -2.04
C GLN A 151 -25.09 -17.91 -1.55
N LEU A 152 -25.48 -17.55 -0.32
CA LEU A 152 -25.15 -16.26 0.28
C LEU A 152 -23.65 -16.10 0.53
N PHE A 153 -22.96 -17.17 0.95
CA PHE A 153 -21.50 -17.19 1.12
C PHE A 153 -20.76 -16.90 -0.19
N LYS A 154 -21.29 -17.41 -1.31
CA LYS A 154 -20.73 -17.16 -2.65
C LYS A 154 -20.99 -15.75 -3.14
N ASN A 155 -22.21 -15.25 -2.96
CA ASN A 155 -22.65 -13.97 -3.53
C ASN A 155 -22.20 -12.77 -2.68
N THR A 156 -22.10 -12.96 -1.37
CA THR A 156 -21.81 -11.91 -0.39
C THR A 156 -20.80 -12.46 0.63
N PRO A 157 -19.54 -12.72 0.21
CA PRO A 157 -18.53 -13.27 1.11
C PRO A 157 -18.23 -12.29 2.25
N ARG A 158 -18.03 -12.84 3.45
CA ARG A 158 -17.66 -12.08 4.66
C ARG A 158 -16.26 -12.48 5.12
N THR A 159 -15.72 -11.76 6.09
CA THR A 159 -14.38 -12.00 6.62
C THR A 159 -14.27 -13.41 7.23
N GLY A 160 -15.22 -13.79 8.07
CA GLY A 160 -15.22 -15.07 8.76
C GLY A 160 -14.06 -15.27 9.72
N TRP A 161 -13.99 -16.48 10.23
CA TRP A 161 -13.01 -16.97 11.17
C TRP A 161 -12.02 -17.89 10.47
N ILE A 162 -10.74 -17.66 10.74
CA ILE A 162 -9.65 -18.57 10.39
C ILE A 162 -8.97 -19.04 11.67
N ARG A 163 -8.40 -20.25 11.67
CA ARG A 163 -7.59 -20.69 12.80
C ARG A 163 -6.38 -19.76 12.96
N ALA A 164 -6.04 -19.44 14.21
CA ALA A 164 -5.00 -18.46 14.54
C ALA A 164 -3.62 -18.82 13.98
N ASP A 165 -3.30 -20.11 13.87
CA ASP A 165 -2.05 -20.61 13.25
C ASP A 165 -1.93 -20.27 11.76
N ARG A 166 -3.02 -19.88 11.10
CA ARG A 166 -3.07 -19.39 9.72
C ARG A 166 -3.24 -17.87 9.61
N ALA A 167 -3.50 -17.17 10.71
CA ALA A 167 -3.72 -15.72 10.71
C ALA A 167 -2.40 -14.93 10.58
N SER A 168 -1.30 -15.49 11.11
CA SER A 168 0.05 -15.01 10.84
C SER A 168 0.60 -15.72 9.61
N ASN A 169 0.43 -15.14 8.42
CA ASN A 169 1.29 -15.51 7.30
C ASN A 169 2.70 -15.00 7.64
N GLU A 170 3.53 -15.85 8.25
CA GLU A 170 4.98 -15.62 8.37
C GLU A 170 5.56 -15.19 7.02
N ASP A 171 5.02 -15.71 5.92
CA ASP A 171 5.33 -15.32 4.54
C ASP A 171 5.05 -13.83 4.27
N THR A 172 3.91 -13.29 4.71
CA THR A 172 3.58 -11.87 4.53
C THR A 172 4.46 -10.97 5.39
N LEU A 173 4.81 -11.40 6.61
CA LEU A 173 5.78 -10.70 7.46
C LEU A 173 7.18 -10.72 6.85
N ASN A 174 7.60 -11.85 6.26
CA ASN A 174 8.86 -11.98 5.54
C ASN A 174 8.89 -11.08 4.30
N GLU A 175 7.82 -11.05 3.52
CA GLU A 175 7.70 -10.20 2.33
C GLU A 175 7.73 -8.71 2.69
N ILE A 176 7.06 -8.29 3.76
CA ILE A 176 7.14 -6.92 4.28
C ILE A 176 8.58 -6.58 4.68
N ASN A 177 9.29 -7.50 5.33
CA ASN A 177 10.69 -7.28 5.72
C ASN A 177 11.63 -7.20 4.52
N ILE A 178 11.41 -8.02 3.49
CA ILE A 178 12.17 -7.97 2.23
C ILE A 178 11.96 -6.62 1.54
N LEU A 179 10.69 -6.22 1.36
CA LEU A 179 10.33 -4.94 0.73
C LEU A 179 10.89 -3.73 1.49
N ARG A 180 10.90 -3.78 2.83
CA ARG A 180 11.54 -2.74 3.66
C ARG A 180 13.03 -2.60 3.38
N LYS A 181 13.77 -3.71 3.36
CA LYS A 181 15.22 -3.70 3.07
C LYS A 181 15.51 -3.22 1.65
N GLU A 182 14.68 -3.59 0.69
CA GLU A 182 14.83 -3.14 -0.69
C GLU A 182 14.56 -1.64 -0.84
N LYS A 183 13.54 -1.12 -0.16
CA LYS A 183 13.27 0.32 -0.08
C LYS A 183 14.46 1.08 0.50
N GLU A 184 15.02 0.64 1.63
CA GLU A 184 16.20 1.29 2.23
C GLU A 184 17.40 1.30 1.27
N LYS A 185 17.62 0.19 0.54
CA LYS A 185 18.68 0.09 -0.47
C LYS A 185 18.45 1.06 -1.63
N LEU A 186 17.23 1.18 -2.14
CA LEU A 186 16.89 2.08 -3.23
C LEU A 186 17.00 3.55 -2.81
N GLU A 187 16.59 3.90 -1.59
CA GLU A 187 16.74 5.25 -1.04
C GLU A 187 18.22 5.63 -0.90
N ALA A 188 19.07 4.71 -0.44
CA ALA A 188 20.51 4.93 -0.38
C ALA A 188 21.14 5.14 -1.77
N LEU A 189 20.72 4.33 -2.77
CA LEU A 189 21.16 4.48 -4.15
C LEU A 189 20.70 5.81 -4.76
N LEU A 190 19.46 6.24 -4.50
CA LEU A 190 18.95 7.52 -4.96
C LEU A 190 19.70 8.69 -4.34
N GLN A 191 20.07 8.61 -3.07
CA GLN A 191 20.86 9.64 -2.41
C GLN A 191 22.25 9.78 -3.04
N ASP A 192 22.87 8.66 -3.43
CA ASP A 192 24.13 8.64 -4.18
C ASP A 192 23.96 9.20 -5.61
N TYR A 193 22.86 8.83 -6.28
CA TYR A 193 22.58 9.24 -7.66
C TYR A 193 22.19 10.72 -7.80
N GLU A 194 21.46 11.28 -6.82
CA GLU A 194 21.04 12.68 -6.83
C GLU A 194 22.18 13.66 -6.54
N GLY A 195 23.35 13.17 -6.10
CA GLY A 195 24.55 13.98 -5.88
C GLY A 195 24.25 15.27 -5.12
N LYS A 196 23.33 15.23 -4.14
CA LYS A 196 22.98 16.39 -3.33
C LYS A 196 24.26 16.84 -2.62
N THR A 197 24.76 18.01 -3.03
CA THR A 197 25.87 18.64 -2.34
C THR A 197 25.43 18.85 -0.89
N LYS A 198 26.26 18.41 0.08
CA LYS A 198 26.00 18.58 1.53
C LYS A 198 25.77 20.05 1.93
N TYR A 199 26.09 20.98 1.04
CA TYR A 199 25.97 22.42 1.20
C TYR A 199 25.00 22.99 0.17
N GLU A 200 24.05 23.79 0.63
CA GLU A 200 23.15 24.56 -0.24
C GLU A 200 23.85 25.88 -0.62
N ILE A 201 24.38 25.95 -1.85
CA ILE A 201 25.09 27.13 -2.35
C ILE A 201 24.10 28.02 -3.10
N LYS A 202 23.73 29.15 -2.51
CA LYS A 202 22.87 30.16 -3.16
C LYS A 202 23.63 30.84 -4.30
N ASN A 203 22.95 31.08 -5.42
CA ASN A 203 23.48 31.79 -6.60
C ASN A 203 24.77 31.16 -7.18
N LEU A 204 24.84 29.82 -7.23
CA LEU A 204 25.95 29.13 -7.88
C LEU A 204 26.00 29.46 -9.38
N ALA A 205 27.19 29.84 -9.88
CA ALA A 205 27.40 30.21 -11.27
C ALA A 205 26.99 29.10 -12.25
N SER A 206 26.16 29.45 -13.22
CA SER A 206 25.65 28.53 -14.24
C SER A 206 26.71 28.19 -15.31
N LEU A 207 26.43 27.19 -16.16
CA LEU A 207 27.36 26.76 -17.22
C LEU A 207 27.72 27.85 -18.24
N ASN A 208 26.89 28.89 -18.37
CA ASN A 208 27.10 29.97 -19.32
C ASN A 208 27.91 31.13 -18.74
N GLU A 209 28.11 31.15 -17.42
CA GLU A 209 28.92 32.18 -16.77
C GLU A 209 30.41 31.96 -17.00
N GLU A 210 31.13 33.06 -17.10
CA GLU A 210 32.53 33.08 -17.47
C GLU A 210 33.45 33.16 -16.25
N TYR A 211 34.53 32.40 -16.29
CA TYR A 211 35.61 32.41 -15.31
C TYR A 211 36.94 32.67 -16.00
N ASN A 212 37.82 33.42 -15.34
CA ASN A 212 39.14 33.73 -15.88
C ASN A 212 40.15 32.66 -15.46
N VAL A 213 40.53 31.80 -16.40
CA VAL A 213 41.50 30.74 -16.18
C VAL A 213 42.89 31.30 -16.43
N THR A 214 43.77 31.22 -15.43
CA THR A 214 45.14 31.72 -15.51
C THR A 214 46.16 30.62 -15.27
N GLY A 215 47.38 30.85 -15.75
CA GLY A 215 48.49 29.94 -15.53
C GLY A 215 49.80 30.49 -16.07
N THR A 216 50.80 29.62 -16.12
CA THR A 216 52.11 29.93 -16.70
C THR A 216 52.49 28.90 -17.76
N TYR A 217 53.29 29.31 -18.74
CA TYR A 217 53.84 28.43 -19.76
C TYR A 217 55.31 28.70 -20.01
N TYR A 218 56.02 27.71 -20.55
CA TYR A 218 57.43 27.86 -20.87
C TYR A 218 57.61 28.49 -22.26
N GLY A 219 58.23 29.68 -22.27
CA GLY A 219 58.64 30.38 -23.49
C GLY A 219 59.98 29.87 -24.04
N GLN A 220 60.50 30.53 -25.07
CA GLN A 220 61.87 30.31 -25.53
C GLN A 220 62.86 30.58 -24.38
N TYR A 221 63.92 29.76 -24.29
CA TYR A 221 64.95 29.82 -23.25
C TYR A 221 64.46 29.48 -21.82
N GLY A 222 63.33 28.80 -21.67
CA GLY A 222 62.85 28.30 -20.37
C GLY A 222 62.20 29.37 -19.46
N ILE A 223 62.00 30.58 -19.98
CA ILE A 223 61.35 31.68 -19.24
C ILE A 223 59.86 31.38 -19.09
N LYS A 224 59.37 31.36 -17.84
CA LYS A 224 57.93 31.24 -17.56
C LYS A 224 57.21 32.53 -17.93
N LYS A 225 56.17 32.43 -18.76
CA LYS A 225 55.30 33.55 -19.14
C LYS A 225 53.88 33.30 -18.62
N PRO A 226 53.22 34.32 -18.04
CA PRO A 226 51.83 34.18 -17.61
C PRO A 226 50.90 34.14 -18.83
N TRP A 227 49.75 33.51 -18.66
CA TRP A 227 48.64 33.53 -19.61
C TRP A 227 47.31 33.61 -18.86
N SER A 228 46.29 34.15 -19.54
CA SER A 228 44.95 34.34 -19.00
C SER A 228 43.94 34.15 -20.12
N LYS A 229 42.88 33.40 -19.87
CA LYS A 229 41.79 33.19 -20.84
C LYS A 229 40.45 33.13 -20.12
N LYS A 230 39.49 33.91 -20.62
CA LYS A 230 38.12 33.93 -20.13
C LYS A 230 37.31 32.83 -20.83
N LEU A 231 36.70 31.93 -20.06
CA LEU A 231 35.97 30.76 -20.56
C LEU A 231 34.68 30.55 -19.77
N SER A 232 33.63 30.06 -20.43
CA SER A 232 32.41 29.62 -19.72
C SER A 232 32.65 28.34 -18.92
N TRP A 233 31.92 28.14 -17.82
CA TRP A 233 31.98 26.89 -17.06
C TRP A 233 31.64 25.66 -17.90
N GLY A 234 30.72 25.78 -18.86
CA GLY A 234 30.41 24.74 -19.85
C GLY A 234 31.61 24.42 -20.74
N THR A 235 32.34 25.42 -21.22
CA THR A 235 33.56 25.21 -22.02
C THR A 235 34.68 24.58 -21.19
N ILE A 236 34.86 25.02 -19.93
CA ILE A 236 35.83 24.44 -19.00
C ILE A 236 35.54 22.94 -18.81
N PHE A 237 34.28 22.58 -18.61
CA PHE A 237 33.84 21.19 -18.49
C PHE A 237 34.07 20.39 -19.79
N GLU A 238 33.69 20.94 -20.95
CA GLU A 238 33.84 20.28 -22.26
C GLU A 238 35.29 19.92 -22.61
N ILE A 239 36.26 20.70 -22.13
CA ILE A 239 37.70 20.46 -22.35
C ILE A 239 38.14 19.19 -21.63
N ILE A 240 37.70 19.00 -20.37
CA ILE A 240 38.24 17.93 -19.51
C ILE A 240 37.37 16.67 -19.48
N ALA A 241 36.05 16.81 -19.69
CA ALA A 241 35.10 15.72 -19.52
C ALA A 241 35.39 14.47 -20.39
N PRO A 242 35.77 14.58 -21.68
CA PRO A 242 36.05 13.40 -22.51
C PRO A 242 37.19 12.53 -21.96
N PHE A 243 38.18 13.16 -21.32
CA PHE A 243 39.34 12.46 -20.78
C PHE A 243 39.05 11.71 -19.48
N MET A 244 37.88 11.93 -18.88
CA MET A 244 37.41 11.21 -17.70
C MET A 244 36.60 9.95 -18.04
N LEU A 245 36.25 9.72 -19.32
CA LEU A 245 35.42 8.59 -19.75
C LEU A 245 36.19 7.27 -19.76
N GLU A 246 37.44 7.29 -20.25
CA GLU A 246 38.27 6.09 -20.41
C GLU A 246 39.08 5.76 -19.15
N LYS A 247 39.40 6.75 -18.33
CA LYS A 247 40.20 6.59 -17.11
C LYS A 247 39.95 7.71 -16.11
N GLN A 248 40.03 7.37 -14.83
CA GLN A 248 40.13 8.34 -13.74
C GLN A 248 41.33 9.26 -13.94
N MET A 249 41.10 10.58 -13.86
CA MET A 249 42.12 11.59 -14.15
C MET A 249 42.67 12.20 -12.85
N ASN A 250 43.99 12.24 -12.69
CA ASN A 250 44.63 12.95 -11.58
C ASN A 250 44.85 14.44 -11.91
N GLU A 251 45.21 15.24 -10.92
CA GLU A 251 45.40 16.70 -11.09
C GLU A 251 46.48 17.04 -12.14
N ASP A 252 47.56 16.26 -12.25
CA ASP A 252 48.58 16.42 -13.30
C ASP A 252 47.99 16.27 -14.72
N GLY A 253 47.07 15.31 -14.89
CA GLY A 253 46.35 15.12 -16.15
C GLY A 253 45.49 16.33 -16.50
N VAL A 254 44.80 16.91 -15.52
CA VAL A 254 43.99 18.13 -15.69
C VAL A 254 44.87 19.29 -16.14
N HIS A 255 45.99 19.54 -15.46
CA HIS A 255 46.95 20.57 -15.84
C HIS A 255 47.44 20.42 -17.28
N LYS A 256 47.79 19.20 -17.67
CA LYS A 256 48.28 18.89 -19.01
C LYS A 256 47.23 19.18 -20.08
N ILE A 257 45.99 18.70 -19.90
CA ILE A 257 44.92 18.89 -20.90
C ILE A 257 44.60 20.37 -21.10
N PHE A 258 44.46 21.14 -20.02
CA PHE A 258 44.17 22.57 -20.16
C PHE A 258 45.32 23.32 -20.85
N THR A 259 46.57 23.01 -20.53
CA THR A 259 47.72 23.69 -21.14
C THR A 259 47.87 23.31 -22.62
N GLU A 260 47.76 22.03 -22.95
CA GLU A 260 47.76 21.58 -24.35
C GLU A 260 46.61 22.20 -25.15
N THR A 261 45.40 22.26 -24.58
CA THR A 261 44.20 22.74 -25.30
C THR A 261 44.13 24.27 -25.40
N LEU A 262 44.49 25.01 -24.35
CA LEU A 262 44.29 26.46 -24.29
C LEU A 262 45.45 27.27 -24.87
N ILE A 263 46.68 26.79 -24.71
CA ILE A 263 47.89 27.52 -25.09
C ILE A 263 48.78 26.76 -26.09
N ASN A 264 48.49 25.49 -26.39
CA ASN A 264 49.26 24.63 -27.29
C ASN A 264 50.75 24.57 -26.94
N ARG A 265 51.05 24.59 -25.63
CA ARG A 265 52.42 24.61 -25.06
C ARG A 265 52.43 23.90 -23.71
N SER A 266 53.61 23.43 -23.31
CA SER A 266 53.84 22.94 -21.95
C SER A 266 53.77 24.09 -20.93
N GLY A 267 52.98 23.89 -19.88
CA GLY A 267 52.75 24.87 -18.83
C GLY A 267 52.08 24.26 -17.61
N LEU A 268 51.68 25.13 -16.68
CA LEU A 268 50.92 24.78 -15.47
C LEU A 268 49.78 25.78 -15.29
N LEU A 269 48.62 25.30 -14.84
CA LEU A 269 47.56 26.19 -14.37
C LEU A 269 47.97 26.76 -13.01
N ASP A 270 47.44 27.92 -12.69
CA ASP A 270 47.49 28.40 -11.31
C ASP A 270 46.76 27.41 -10.39
N GLU A 271 47.38 27.09 -9.26
CA GLU A 271 46.85 26.07 -8.34
C GLU A 271 45.49 26.48 -7.77
N GLN A 272 45.29 27.76 -7.42
CA GLN A 272 44.00 28.23 -6.89
C GLN A 272 42.91 28.19 -7.96
N VAL A 273 43.28 28.45 -9.22
CA VAL A 273 42.37 28.32 -10.36
C VAL A 273 41.95 26.85 -10.54
N LEU A 274 42.89 25.90 -10.44
CA LEU A 274 42.57 24.47 -10.51
C LEU A 274 41.63 24.04 -9.39
N GLN A 275 41.92 24.44 -8.14
CA GLN A 275 41.08 24.13 -6.99
C GLN A 275 39.67 24.73 -7.14
N THR A 276 39.56 25.96 -7.66
CA THR A 276 38.27 26.60 -7.93
C THR A 276 37.48 25.85 -8.99
N ILE A 277 38.12 25.43 -10.08
CA ILE A 277 37.49 24.63 -11.14
C ILE A 277 36.97 23.30 -10.56
N LYS A 278 37.79 22.61 -9.76
CA LYS A 278 37.41 21.37 -9.10
C LYS A 278 36.15 21.55 -8.26
N ILE A 279 36.16 22.52 -7.36
CA ILE A 279 35.06 22.78 -6.42
C ILE A 279 33.79 23.18 -7.18
N GLN A 280 33.90 24.04 -8.19
CA GLN A 280 32.74 24.47 -8.98
C GLN A 280 32.09 23.29 -9.72
N LEU A 281 32.88 22.43 -10.36
CA LEU A 281 32.35 21.29 -11.10
C LEU A 281 31.75 20.21 -10.17
N VAL A 282 32.31 20.04 -8.97
CA VAL A 282 31.71 19.22 -7.91
C VAL A 282 30.38 19.83 -7.44
N ALA A 283 30.34 21.15 -7.22
CA ALA A 283 29.12 21.86 -6.80
C ALA A 283 28.00 21.79 -7.87
N LEU A 284 28.36 21.80 -9.15
CA LEU A 284 27.43 21.60 -10.26
C LEU A 284 26.99 20.13 -10.43
N VAL A 285 27.55 19.22 -9.63
CA VAL A 285 27.30 17.77 -9.66
C VAL A 285 27.69 17.18 -11.02
N LEU A 286 28.76 17.68 -11.64
CA LEU A 286 29.25 17.18 -12.93
C LEU A 286 30.41 16.20 -12.77
N ILE A 287 31.20 16.38 -11.72
CA ILE A 287 32.31 15.49 -11.40
C ILE A 287 32.24 15.08 -9.93
N LYS A 288 32.81 13.93 -9.61
CA LYS A 288 33.14 13.50 -8.26
C LYS A 288 34.65 13.32 -8.13
N VAL A 289 35.14 13.49 -6.91
CA VAL A 289 36.56 13.43 -6.60
C VAL A 289 36.79 12.41 -5.50
N GLU A 290 37.64 11.42 -5.76
CA GLU A 290 37.87 10.28 -4.87
C GLU A 290 39.38 10.03 -4.70
N TYR A 291 39.79 9.67 -3.49
CA TYR A 291 41.15 9.22 -3.22
C TYR A 291 41.27 7.74 -3.54
N LEU A 292 42.09 7.38 -4.53
CA LEU A 292 42.20 6.00 -4.99
C LEU A 292 43.65 5.51 -5.01
N PRO A 293 43.87 4.19 -4.88
CA PRO A 293 45.20 3.61 -4.96
C PRO A 293 45.79 3.79 -6.36
N THR A 294 47.05 4.23 -6.43
CA THR A 294 47.80 4.32 -7.67
C THR A 294 48.35 2.96 -8.07
N ILE A 295 48.37 2.68 -9.38
CA ILE A 295 48.87 1.42 -9.96
C ILE A 295 50.38 1.23 -9.70
N ALA A 296 51.11 2.32 -9.41
CA ALA A 296 52.53 2.30 -9.09
C ALA A 296 52.75 2.52 -7.58
N LYS A 297 53.18 1.46 -6.87
CA LYS A 297 53.77 1.53 -5.51
C LYS A 297 52.84 1.98 -4.37
N GLY A 298 51.55 1.64 -4.39
CA GLY A 298 50.69 1.70 -3.20
C GLY A 298 50.43 3.11 -2.63
N GLY A 299 50.78 4.17 -3.37
CA GLY A 299 50.43 5.54 -2.99
C GLY A 299 48.95 5.82 -3.28
N ILE A 300 48.34 6.72 -2.51
CA ILE A 300 46.97 7.20 -2.74
C ILE A 300 47.07 8.53 -3.48
N ALA A 301 46.30 8.70 -4.56
CA ALA A 301 46.20 9.97 -5.29
C ALA A 301 44.74 10.39 -5.45
N LEU A 302 44.54 11.69 -5.66
CA LEU A 302 43.22 12.27 -5.89
C LEU A 302 42.84 12.14 -7.36
N PHE A 303 41.67 11.56 -7.65
CA PHE A 303 41.18 11.35 -9.01
C PHE A 303 39.82 11.99 -9.23
N TRP A 304 39.63 12.55 -10.41
CA TRP A 304 38.38 13.15 -10.89
C TRP A 304 37.69 12.15 -11.82
N SER A 305 36.39 11.99 -11.65
CA SER A 305 35.54 11.16 -12.52
C SER A 305 34.17 11.81 -12.72
N LEU A 306 33.45 11.41 -13.77
CA LEU A 306 32.15 11.97 -14.09
C LEU A 306 31.06 11.40 -13.16
N THR A 307 30.10 12.24 -12.80
CA THR A 307 28.81 11.79 -12.28
C THR A 307 27.89 11.39 -13.45
N PRO A 308 26.79 10.67 -13.21
CA PRO A 308 25.79 10.40 -14.27
C PRO A 308 25.28 11.67 -14.97
N LYS A 309 25.09 12.76 -14.21
CA LYS A 309 24.70 14.07 -14.74
C LYS A 309 25.81 14.67 -15.62
N GLY A 310 27.06 14.57 -15.20
CA GLY A 310 28.22 15.01 -15.98
C GLY A 310 28.39 14.22 -17.27
N GLU A 311 28.24 12.90 -17.21
CA GLU A 311 28.29 12.01 -18.38
C GLU A 311 27.20 12.36 -19.39
N ALA A 312 25.95 12.53 -18.95
CA ALA A 312 24.85 12.95 -19.80
C ALA A 312 25.12 14.31 -20.48
N LEU A 313 25.60 15.30 -19.72
CA LEU A 313 25.95 16.62 -20.25
C LEU A 313 27.13 16.55 -21.24
N MET A 314 28.12 15.70 -20.97
CA MET A 314 29.24 15.48 -21.87
C MET A 314 28.77 14.88 -23.19
N PHE A 315 27.93 13.84 -23.15
CA PHE A 315 27.33 13.28 -24.36
C PHE A 315 26.50 14.34 -25.10
N GLU A 316 25.71 15.15 -24.40
CA GLU A 316 24.94 16.22 -25.03
C GLU A 316 25.83 17.19 -25.81
N LYS A 317 26.95 17.64 -25.20
CA LYS A 317 27.84 18.66 -25.76
C LYS A 317 28.87 18.12 -26.76
N ARG A 318 29.30 16.87 -26.62
CA ARG A 318 30.37 16.26 -27.44
C ARG A 318 29.85 15.38 -28.57
N THR A 319 28.59 14.96 -28.56
CA THR A 319 28.01 14.19 -29.67
C THR A 319 27.70 15.08 -30.86
N ILE A 320 28.06 14.62 -32.05
CA ILE A 320 27.72 15.29 -33.31
C ILE A 320 26.27 14.96 -33.64
N LYS A 321 25.39 15.96 -33.64
CA LYS A 321 23.98 15.79 -34.01
C LYS A 321 23.85 15.64 -35.54
N ALA A 322 22.96 14.76 -35.99
CA ALA A 322 22.64 14.63 -37.41
C ALA A 322 22.07 15.95 -37.94
N LYS A 323 22.45 16.35 -39.16
CA LYS A 323 21.75 17.44 -39.85
C LYS A 323 20.30 17.00 -40.06
N THR A 324 19.35 17.77 -39.52
CA THR A 324 17.91 17.48 -39.59
C THR A 324 17.52 17.03 -41.00
N PRO A 325 16.80 15.90 -41.18
CA PRO A 325 16.26 15.57 -42.49
C PRO A 325 15.32 16.71 -42.88
N ILE A 326 15.56 17.33 -44.03
CA ILE A 326 14.60 18.22 -44.66
C ILE A 326 13.37 17.35 -44.90
N VAL A 327 12.31 17.58 -44.12
CA VAL A 327 10.98 17.04 -44.42
C VAL A 327 10.61 17.65 -45.76
N LYS A 328 10.76 16.89 -46.85
CA LYS A 328 10.15 17.23 -48.13
C LYS A 328 8.64 17.15 -47.90
N GLY A 329 8.00 18.32 -47.95
CA GLY A 329 6.55 18.48 -47.84
C GLY A 329 5.78 17.87 -49.00
#